data_AF-A0A670JVZ5-F1
#
_entry.id   AF-A0A670JVZ5-F1
#
_cell.length_a   1.000
_cell.length_b   1.000
_cell.length_c   1.000
_cell.angle_alpha   90.00
_cell.angle_beta   90.00
_cell.angle_gamma   90.00
#
_symmetry.space_group_name_H-M   'P 1'
#
loop_
_entity.id
_entity.type
_entity.pdbx_description
1 polymer ?
#
loop_
_entity_poly.entity_id
_entity_poly.type
_entity_poly.pdbx_seq_one_letter_code
_entity_poly.pdbx_strand_id
1 'polypeptide(L)'
;LGTKICRAQMDLGDPYSQDMVVKKGDNVTLDCSQKNSNYINMYWYKQERKMHHLQLIGFSIHGNDPEMEMTQYSIDRPEVTRASLSIPQGQAADTAVYFCAASKGTVRVLCLPAAHEHRSSAHAPT
;
A
#
# COMPACT_ATOMS: atom_id res chain seq x y z
N LEU A 1 14.37 -17.33 -3.02
CA LEU A 1 13.81 -16.12 -2.38
C LEU A 1 12.34 -16.03 -2.79
N GLY A 2 11.40 -16.24 -1.88
CA GLY A 2 9.97 -16.25 -2.21
C GLY A 2 9.30 -14.94 -1.84
N THR A 3 8.51 -14.37 -2.76
CA THR A 3 7.61 -13.25 -2.47
C THR A 3 6.53 -13.70 -1.48
N LYS A 4 6.27 -12.93 -0.42
CA LYS A 4 5.14 -13.19 0.50
C LYS A 4 3.93 -12.36 0.04
N ILE A 5 2.74 -12.95 0.13
CA ILE A 5 1.48 -12.22 -0.12
C ILE A 5 0.95 -11.77 1.23
N CYS A 6 0.92 -10.47 1.47
CA CYS A 6 0.38 -9.89 2.70
C CYS A 6 -0.99 -9.27 2.43
N ARG A 7 -1.99 -9.61 3.25
CA ARG A 7 -3.34 -9.05 3.18
C ARG A 7 -3.62 -8.31 4.48
N ALA A 8 -3.97 -7.03 4.37
CA ALA A 8 -4.60 -6.31 5.46
C ALA A 8 -6.10 -6.61 5.43
N GLN A 9 -6.63 -7.17 6.51
CA GLN A 9 -8.07 -7.32 6.69
C GLN A 9 -8.55 -6.14 7.55
N MET A 10 -9.36 -5.26 6.98
CA MET A 10 -10.02 -4.17 7.69
C MET A 10 -11.40 -4.67 8.12
N ASP A 11 -11.61 -4.86 9.43
CA ASP A 11 -12.94 -5.15 9.95
C ASP A 11 -13.82 -3.89 9.82
N LEU A 12 -15.03 -4.10 9.29
CA LEU A 12 -15.87 -3.07 8.68
C LEU A 12 -16.34 -1.99 9.67
N GLY A 13 -15.89 -0.78 9.38
CA GLY A 13 -16.42 0.50 9.84
C GLY A 13 -15.92 1.60 8.90
N ASP A 14 -16.13 1.36 7.59
CA ASP A 14 -15.73 2.16 6.43
C ASP A 14 -14.31 2.76 6.49
N PRO A 15 -13.27 2.07 5.98
CA PRO A 15 -12.03 2.73 5.67
C PRO A 15 -12.30 3.76 4.57
N TYR A 16 -12.20 5.05 4.90
CA TYR A 16 -12.18 6.09 3.88
C TYR A 16 -10.96 5.85 3.00
N SER A 17 -11.18 5.38 1.77
CA SER A 17 -10.15 5.21 0.76
C SER A 17 -10.33 6.26 -0.33
N GLN A 18 -9.23 6.94 -0.64
CA GLN A 18 -9.18 7.90 -1.74
C GLN A 18 -8.15 7.37 -2.75
N ASP A 19 -8.57 7.25 -4.01
CA ASP A 19 -7.71 6.89 -5.13
C ASP A 19 -7.05 8.13 -5.74
N MET A 20 -5.79 7.99 -6.14
CA MET A 20 -5.03 9.04 -6.80
C MET A 20 -4.24 8.46 -7.98
N VAL A 21 -4.28 9.16 -9.11
CA VAL A 21 -3.57 8.79 -10.35
C VAL A 21 -2.32 9.64 -10.49
N VAL A 22 -1.17 8.98 -10.64
CA VAL A 22 0.14 9.62 -10.73
C VAL A 22 0.70 9.51 -12.15
N LYS A 23 1.21 10.62 -12.70
CA LYS A 23 1.95 10.64 -13.97
C LYS A 23 3.44 10.42 -13.71
N LYS A 24 4.09 9.66 -14.59
CA LYS A 24 5.53 9.40 -14.56
C LYS A 24 6.34 10.67 -14.86
N GLY A 25 7.51 10.77 -14.24
CA GLY A 25 8.54 11.73 -14.66
C GLY A 25 9.27 12.37 -13.49
N ASP A 26 8.55 12.66 -12.41
CA ASP A 26 9.03 13.43 -11.27
C ASP A 26 8.84 12.68 -9.95
N ASN A 27 9.46 13.22 -8.89
CA ASN A 27 9.07 12.87 -7.52
C ASN A 27 7.64 13.36 -7.29
N VAL A 28 6.81 12.51 -6.70
CA VAL A 28 5.40 12.83 -6.46
C VAL A 28 5.09 12.68 -4.99
N THR A 29 4.45 13.70 -4.42
CA THR A 29 3.91 13.65 -3.06
C THR A 29 2.40 13.52 -3.16
N LEU A 30 1.85 12.53 -2.48
CA LEU A 30 0.40 12.29 -2.38
C LEU A 30 -0.06 12.65 -0.97
N ASP A 31 -1.01 13.56 -0.87
CA ASP A 31 -1.60 13.95 0.41
C ASP A 31 -2.85 13.11 0.71
N CYS A 32 -2.97 12.66 1.95
CA CYS A 32 -4.15 12.01 2.49
C CYS A 32 -4.64 12.79 3.70
N SER A 33 -5.93 13.10 3.72
CA SER A 33 -6.57 13.73 4.86
C SER A 33 -7.90 13.07 5.18
N GLN A 34 -8.26 13.05 6.45
CA GLN A 34 -9.54 12.54 6.93
C GLN A 34 -10.18 13.51 7.92
N LYS A 35 -11.50 13.47 8.02
CA LYS A 35 -12.25 14.37 8.92
C LYS A 35 -12.32 13.86 10.36
N ASN A 36 -12.25 12.55 10.56
CA ASN A 36 -12.50 11.94 11.86
C ASN A 36 -11.19 11.55 12.54
N SER A 37 -10.83 12.25 13.60
CA SER A 37 -9.60 12.02 14.39
C SER A 37 -9.60 10.72 15.19
N ASN A 38 -10.74 10.02 15.29
CA ASN A 38 -10.79 8.71 15.94
C ASN A 38 -10.15 7.60 15.09
N TYR A 39 -9.90 7.84 13.79
CA TYR A 39 -9.18 6.91 12.92
C TYR A 39 -7.68 7.13 13.09
N ILE A 40 -7.16 6.64 14.22
CA ILE A 40 -5.82 6.96 14.69
C ILE A 40 -4.69 6.26 13.90
N ASN A 41 -5.05 5.26 13.10
CA ASN A 41 -4.11 4.54 12.25
C ASN A 41 -4.27 4.96 10.79
N MET A 42 -3.16 5.06 10.04
CA MET A 42 -3.17 5.36 8.61
C MET A 42 -2.20 4.47 7.85
N TYR A 43 -2.62 4.01 6.67
CA TYR A 43 -1.95 3.01 5.85
C TYR A 43 -1.81 3.54 4.43
N TRP A 44 -0.69 3.23 3.79
CA TRP A 44 -0.48 3.48 2.37
C TRP A 44 -0.29 2.18 1.63
N TYR A 45 -1.03 2.02 0.53
CA TYR A 45 -0.94 0.86 -0.35
C TYR A 45 -0.67 1.29 -1.78
N LYS A 46 -0.05 0.40 -2.55
CA LYS A 46 -0.06 0.45 -4.01
C LYS A 46 -0.74 -0.77 -4.61
N GLN A 47 -1.36 -0.56 -5.76
CA GLN A 47 -1.83 -1.61 -6.65
C GLN A 47 -1.31 -1.33 -8.05
N GLU A 48 -0.47 -2.22 -8.57
CA GLU A 48 -0.06 -2.16 -9.98
C GLU A 48 -1.17 -2.75 -10.85
N ARG A 49 -1.47 -2.19 -12.04
CA ARG A 49 -2.58 -2.64 -12.91
C ARG A 49 -2.62 -4.14 -13.19
N LYS A 50 -1.46 -4.80 -13.22
CA LYS A 50 -1.34 -6.24 -13.49
C LYS A 50 -1.58 -7.10 -12.24
N MET A 51 -1.74 -6.48 -11.08
CA MET A 51 -1.92 -7.16 -9.80
C MET A 51 -3.35 -6.96 -9.27
N HIS A 52 -3.93 -8.06 -8.81
CA HIS A 52 -5.25 -8.09 -8.18
C HIS A 52 -5.21 -7.91 -6.65
N HIS A 53 -4.05 -7.58 -6.08
CA HIS A 53 -3.88 -7.40 -4.63
C HIS A 53 -3.20 -6.05 -4.32
N LEU A 54 -3.54 -5.52 -3.13
CA LEU A 54 -2.89 -4.35 -2.55
C LEU A 54 -1.58 -4.75 -1.90
N GLN A 55 -0.55 -3.95 -2.09
CA GLN A 55 0.74 -4.09 -1.42
C GLN A 55 0.92 -2.94 -0.44
N LEU A 56 1.22 -3.26 0.83
CA LEU A 56 1.48 -2.27 1.87
C LEU A 56 2.82 -1.58 1.60
N ILE A 57 2.82 -0.26 1.56
CA ILE A 57 4.02 0.57 1.48
C ILE A 57 4.56 0.86 2.88
N GLY A 58 3.66 1.24 3.79
CA GLY A 58 3.96 1.62 5.15
C GLY A 58 2.71 2.12 5.87
N PHE A 59 2.85 2.38 7.17
CA PHE A 59 1.74 2.72 8.03
C PHE A 59 2.18 3.53 9.25
N SER A 60 1.25 4.26 9.85
CA SER A 60 1.40 4.93 11.15
C SER A 60 0.29 4.45 12.08
N ILE A 61 0.67 3.97 13.26
CA ILE A 61 -0.26 3.53 14.31
C ILE A 61 -0.32 4.61 15.39
N HIS A 62 -1.52 4.94 15.86
CA HIS A 62 -1.74 5.96 16.90
C HIS A 62 -1.15 7.36 16.57
N GLY A 63 -0.92 7.66 15.28
CA GLY A 63 -0.25 8.90 14.87
C GLY A 63 1.25 8.95 15.18
N ASN A 64 1.86 7.83 15.53
CA ASN A 64 3.31 7.73 15.74
C ASN A 64 4.07 7.80 14.40
N ASP A 65 5.40 7.83 14.51
CA ASP A 65 6.30 7.74 13.38
C ASP A 65 5.93 6.56 12.45
N PRO A 66 5.94 6.78 11.13
CA PRO A 66 5.59 5.71 10.19
C PRO A 66 6.59 4.56 10.19
N GLU A 67 6.07 3.34 10.10
CA GLU A 67 6.82 2.12 9.80
C GLU A 67 6.71 1.80 8.30
N MET A 68 7.83 1.44 7.69
CA MET A 68 7.95 1.23 6.25
C MET A 68 8.15 -0.24 5.92
N GLU A 69 7.28 -0.80 5.06
CA GLU A 69 7.48 -2.10 4.43
C GLU A 69 8.33 -1.98 3.16
N MET A 70 8.27 -0.81 2.51
CA MET A 70 8.97 -0.52 1.27
C MET A 70 9.83 0.74 1.44
N THR A 71 11.16 0.55 1.54
CA THR A 71 12.13 1.61 1.87
C THR A 71 12.35 2.63 0.76
N GLN A 72 11.93 2.33 -0.48
CA GLN A 72 11.98 3.28 -1.59
C GLN A 72 10.89 4.36 -1.52
N TYR A 73 10.01 4.35 -0.52
CA TYR A 73 9.03 5.40 -0.30
C TYR A 73 9.29 6.08 1.06
N SER A 74 8.69 7.23 1.29
CA SER A 74 8.64 7.82 2.63
C SER A 74 7.24 8.32 2.94
N ILE A 75 6.84 8.19 4.21
CA ILE A 75 5.59 8.72 4.73
C ILE A 75 5.94 9.86 5.68
N ASP A 76 5.26 11.00 5.52
CA ASP A 76 5.25 12.07 6.50
C ASP A 76 3.89 12.10 7.21
N ARG A 77 3.91 12.20 8.54
CA ARG A 77 2.71 12.07 9.39
C ARG A 77 2.67 13.21 10.41
N PRO A 78 2.35 14.43 9.98
CA PRO A 78 2.39 15.59 10.87
C PRO A 78 1.21 15.60 11.87
N GLU A 79 0.09 14.96 11.53
CA GLU A 79 -1.10 14.92 12.38
C GLU A 79 -1.86 13.59 12.24
N VAL A 80 -2.65 13.22 13.25
CA VAL A 80 -3.52 12.03 13.21
C VAL A 80 -4.49 12.05 12.01
N THR A 81 -4.88 13.23 11.53
CA THR A 81 -5.83 13.38 10.43
C THR A 81 -5.17 13.60 9.08
N ARG A 82 -3.84 13.77 9.00
CA ARG A 82 -3.13 14.07 7.75
C ARG A 82 -1.84 13.26 7.61
N ALA A 83 -1.56 12.79 6.41
CA ALA A 83 -0.27 12.20 6.07
C ALA A 83 0.03 12.47 4.61
N SER A 84 1.30 12.39 4.24
CA SER A 84 1.70 12.39 2.84
C SER A 84 2.60 11.20 2.53
N LEU A 85 2.56 10.73 1.28
CA LEU A 85 3.42 9.70 0.73
C LEU A 85 4.30 10.31 -0.35
N SER A 86 5.61 10.23 -0.18
CA SER A 86 6.57 10.59 -1.23
C SER A 86 6.96 9.37 -2.04
N ILE A 87 6.77 9.48 -3.36
CA ILE A 87 7.09 8.49 -4.37
C ILE A 87 8.26 9.04 -5.18
N PRO A 88 9.46 8.44 -5.10
CA PRO A 88 10.58 8.92 -5.89
C PRO A 88 10.42 8.58 -7.37
N GLN A 89 11.11 9.37 -8.18
CA GLN A 89 11.24 9.16 -9.62
C GLN A 89 11.66 7.72 -9.92
N GLY A 90 10.94 7.08 -10.86
CA GLY A 90 11.16 5.69 -11.23
C GLY A 90 10.37 4.65 -10.43
N GLN A 91 9.81 5.01 -9.26
CA GLN A 91 8.88 4.15 -8.50
C GLN A 91 7.42 4.41 -8.84
N ALA A 92 7.12 5.58 -9.41
CA ALA A 92 5.83 5.85 -10.04
C ALA A 92 5.71 4.99 -11.30
N ALA A 93 5.01 3.86 -11.19
CA ALA A 93 4.71 3.03 -12.35
C ALA A 93 3.64 3.70 -13.21
N ASP A 94 3.73 3.56 -14.53
CA ASP A 94 2.79 4.15 -15.52
C ASP A 94 1.32 3.78 -15.30
N THR A 95 1.04 2.79 -14.43
CA THR A 95 -0.28 2.21 -14.22
C THR A 95 -0.55 1.78 -12.78
N ALA A 96 0.16 2.33 -11.79
CA ALA A 96 -0.14 2.05 -10.39
C ALA A 96 -1.24 3.00 -9.85
N VAL A 97 -2.08 2.45 -8.97
CA VAL A 97 -2.99 3.22 -8.13
C VAL A 97 -2.46 3.17 -6.70
N TYR A 98 -2.46 4.32 -6.03
CA TYR A 98 -2.08 4.42 -4.63
C TYR A 98 -3.32 4.69 -3.80
N PHE A 99 -3.39 4.04 -2.64
CA PHE A 99 -4.50 4.17 -1.72
C PHE A 99 -3.97 4.58 -0.35
N CYS A 100 -4.62 5.57 0.26
CA CYS A 100 -4.55 5.70 1.71
C CYS A 100 -5.80 5.09 2.35
N ALA A 101 -5.64 4.51 3.53
CA ALA A 101 -6.75 4.02 4.34
C ALA A 101 -6.50 4.37 5.80
N ALA A 102 -7.57 4.52 6.57
CA ALA A 102 -7.46 4.80 8.00
C ALA A 102 -8.40 3.91 8.81
N SER A 103 -8.02 3.63 10.06
CA SER A 103 -8.81 2.76 10.95
C SER A 103 -8.80 3.25 12.39
N LYS A 104 -9.86 2.91 13.14
CA LYS A 104 -9.99 3.19 14.58
C LYS A 104 -9.27 2.14 15.46
N GLY A 105 -9.04 0.93 14.95
CA GLY A 105 -8.64 -0.25 15.73
C GLY A 105 -7.43 -1.01 15.18
N THR A 106 -7.01 -2.06 15.89
CA THR A 106 -5.82 -2.88 15.60
C THR A 106 -5.94 -3.60 14.25
N VAL A 107 -5.03 -3.33 13.32
CA VAL A 107 -4.96 -4.05 12.03
C VAL A 107 -4.13 -5.31 12.20
N ARG A 108 -4.67 -6.46 11.76
CA ARG A 108 -3.92 -7.71 11.67
C ARG A 108 -3.39 -7.88 10.26
N VAL A 109 -2.06 -7.89 10.12
CA VAL A 109 -1.38 -8.21 8.87
C VAL A 109 -1.17 -9.73 8.82
N LEU A 110 -1.80 -10.38 7.85
CA LEU A 110 -1.60 -11.82 7.60
C LEU A 110 -0.76 -11.99 6.33
N CYS A 111 0.41 -12.60 6.45
CA CYS A 111 1.28 -12.90 5.32
C CYS A 111 1.34 -14.41 5.08
N LEU A 112 0.98 -14.84 3.86
CA LEU A 112 1.09 -16.22 3.40
C LEU A 112 2.27 -16.35 2.42
N PRO A 113 2.96 -17.50 2.38
CA PRO A 113 3.95 -17.77 1.33
C PRO A 113 3.25 -17.80 -0.03
N ALA A 114 3.79 -17.09 -1.04
CA ALA A 114 3.28 -17.24 -2.40
C ALA A 114 3.54 -18.67 -2.88
N ALA A 115 2.51 -19.33 -3.40
CA ALA A 115 2.70 -20.60 -4.10
C ALA A 115 3.58 -20.35 -5.33
N HIS A 116 4.64 -21.15 -5.49
CA HIS A 116 5.51 -21.08 -6.66
C HIS A 116 4.79 -21.76 -7.84
N GLU A 117 4.21 -20.99 -8.76
CA GLU A 117 3.68 -21.56 -10.01
C GLU A 117 4.84 -21.93 -10.93
N HIS A 118 5.15 -23.22 -11.05
CA HIS A 118 6.03 -23.74 -12.09
C HIS A 118 5.34 -23.60 -13.45
N ARG A 119 5.78 -22.63 -14.27
CA ARG A 119 5.38 -22.55 -15.69
C ARG A 119 5.97 -23.75 -16.45
N SER A 120 5.09 -24.62 -16.94
CA SER A 120 5.37 -25.93 -17.58
C SER A 120 6.05 -25.82 -18.95
N SER A 121 6.83 -26.84 -19.34
CA SER A 121 7.19 -27.09 -20.74
C SER A 121 6.52 -28.37 -21.23
N ALA A 122 5.50 -28.21 -22.07
CA ALA A 122 4.99 -29.31 -22.90
C ALA A 122 5.96 -29.48 -24.08
N HIS A 123 6.59 -30.66 -24.19
CA HIS A 123 7.23 -31.11 -25.43
C HIS A 123 6.24 -32.00 -26.20
N ALA A 124 5.98 -31.65 -27.46
CA ALA A 124 5.26 -32.48 -28.41
C ALA A 124 6.13 -33.66 -28.87
N PRO A 125 5.56 -34.85 -29.16
CA PRO A 125 6.22 -35.81 -30.01
C PRO A 125 5.59 -35.85 -31.41
N THR A 126 6.47 -35.80 -32.41
CA THR A 126 6.30 -36.28 -33.79
C THR A 126 5.93 -37.76 -33.86
#